data_AF-A0A7C3H7V6-F1
#
_entry.id   AF-A0A7C3H7V6-F1
#
_cell.length_a   1.000
_cell.length_b   1.000
_cell.length_c   1.000
_cell.angle_alpha   90.00
_cell.angle_beta   90.00
_cell.angle_gamma   90.00
#
_symmetry.space_group_name_H-M   'P 1'
#
loop_
_entity.id
_entity.type
_entity.pdbx_description
1 polymer ?
#
loop_
_entity_poly.entity_id
_entity_poly.type
_entity_poly.pdbx_seq_one_letter_code
_entity_poly.pdbx_strand_id
1 'polypeptide(L)'
;MDTRRKIVRDASAWQAPAGAVLAAGPFDPLLSRHAAQLEQLKQDAPALVVFITEPPDPLLPAPARAELVAALRCVDTVLFAQAPPPGVIDLTADHLEWRAQLINRIAASAGTES
;
A
#
# COMPACT_ATOMS: atom_id res chain seq x y z
N MET A 1 -0.01 -14.97 20.44
CA MET A 1 0.42 -14.09 19.33
C MET A 1 -0.82 -13.82 18.49
N ASP A 2 -1.27 -12.58 18.41
CA ASP A 2 -2.50 -12.24 17.68
C ASP A 2 -2.20 -12.32 16.17
N THR A 3 -2.40 -13.51 15.60
CA THR A 3 -2.12 -13.83 14.19
C THR A 3 -3.03 -13.08 13.20
N ARG A 4 -3.93 -12.23 13.69
CA ARG A 4 -4.82 -11.40 12.87
C ARG A 4 -4.29 -9.99 12.62
N ARG A 5 -3.20 -9.56 13.28
CA ARG A 5 -2.62 -8.23 13.08
C ARG A 5 -1.33 -8.29 12.26
N LYS A 6 -1.43 -7.93 10.99
CA LYS A 6 -0.27 -7.73 10.09
C LYS A 6 0.37 -6.36 10.23
N ILE A 7 -0.31 -5.41 10.89
CA ILE A 7 0.18 -4.04 11.06
C ILE A 7 1.12 -3.98 12.28
N VAL A 8 2.37 -3.62 12.04
CA VAL A 8 3.39 -3.43 13.07
C VAL A 8 3.31 -1.98 13.56
N ARG A 9 2.98 -1.81 14.84
CA ARG A 9 2.86 -0.49 15.48
C ARG A 9 4.19 0.09 15.91
N ASP A 10 5.12 -0.77 16.34
CA ASP A 10 6.47 -0.39 16.73
C ASP A 10 7.47 -1.06 15.77
N ALA A 11 8.01 -0.25 14.87
CA ALA A 11 8.96 -0.70 13.86
C ALA A 11 10.40 -0.76 14.37
N SER A 12 10.70 -0.23 15.56
CA SER A 12 12.08 0.00 16.03
C SER A 12 12.91 -1.28 16.19
N ALA A 13 12.25 -2.38 16.56
CA ALA A 13 12.87 -3.70 16.68
C ALA A 13 12.41 -4.68 15.58
N TRP A 14 11.60 -4.23 14.62
CA TRP A 14 11.06 -5.10 13.59
C TRP A 14 12.06 -5.32 12.46
N GLN A 15 12.19 -6.57 12.03
CA GLN A 15 13.10 -6.97 10.96
C GLN A 15 12.34 -7.79 9.95
N ALA A 16 12.58 -7.51 8.67
CA ALA A 16 11.99 -8.29 7.60
C ALA A 16 12.53 -9.73 7.61
N PRO A 17 11.68 -10.74 7.34
CA PRO A 17 12.14 -12.09 7.12
C PRO A 17 13.18 -12.15 5.98
N ALA A 18 14.14 -13.06 6.07
CA ALA A 18 15.11 -13.27 4.99
C ALA A 18 14.39 -13.65 3.69
N GLY A 19 14.74 -12.98 2.59
CA GLY A 19 14.11 -13.18 1.28
C GLY A 19 12.75 -12.50 1.11
N ALA A 20 12.28 -11.71 2.09
CA ALA A 20 11.05 -10.93 1.94
C ALA A 20 11.19 -9.89 0.81
N VAL A 21 10.11 -9.69 0.08
CA VAL A 21 9.96 -8.54 -0.83
C VAL A 21 9.44 -7.36 -0.02
N LEU A 22 10.08 -6.20 -0.21
CA LEU A 22 9.73 -4.95 0.45
C LEU A 22 9.18 -3.97 -0.59
N ALA A 23 7.97 -3.47 -0.39
CA ALA A 23 7.35 -2.46 -1.24
C ALA A 23 6.86 -1.28 -0.42
N ALA A 24 6.84 -0.09 -1.01
CA ALA A 24 6.34 1.13 -0.38
C ALA A 24 5.39 1.87 -1.32
N GLY A 25 4.35 2.47 -0.76
CA GLY A 25 3.47 3.32 -1.54
C GLY A 25 2.31 3.91 -0.73
N PRO A 26 1.59 4.88 -1.31
CA PRO A 26 0.51 5.55 -0.60
C PRO A 26 -0.77 4.71 -0.50
N PHE A 27 -1.15 3.92 -1.51
CA PHE A 27 -2.40 3.13 -1.49
C PHE A 27 -3.65 3.97 -1.15
N ASP A 28 -3.74 5.15 -1.76
CA ASP A 28 -4.76 6.16 -1.46
C ASP A 28 -5.61 6.53 -2.69
N PRO A 29 -6.81 5.95 -2.86
CA PRO A 29 -7.37 4.80 -2.13
C PRO A 29 -6.77 3.46 -2.61
N LEU A 30 -7.05 2.36 -1.91
CA LEU A 30 -6.67 1.03 -2.39
C LEU A 30 -7.54 0.61 -3.59
N LEU A 31 -6.90 0.40 -4.75
CA LEU A 31 -7.51 -0.03 -6.00
C LEU A 31 -7.21 -1.49 -6.30
N SER A 32 -8.01 -2.12 -7.15
CA SER A 32 -7.76 -3.48 -7.63
C SER A 32 -6.39 -3.63 -8.32
N ARG A 33 -5.92 -2.61 -9.04
CA ARG A 33 -4.57 -2.59 -9.61
C ARG A 33 -3.46 -2.64 -8.55
N HIS A 34 -3.64 -2.00 -7.39
CA HIS A 34 -2.67 -2.12 -6.29
C HIS A 34 -2.59 -3.57 -5.80
N ALA A 35 -3.74 -4.23 -5.61
CA ALA A 35 -3.77 -5.62 -5.16
C ALA A 35 -3.08 -6.56 -6.17
N ALA A 36 -3.39 -6.41 -7.46
CA ALA A 36 -2.74 -7.18 -8.52
C ALA A 36 -1.22 -6.95 -8.58
N GLN A 37 -0.78 -5.70 -8.42
CA GLN A 37 0.64 -5.38 -8.36
C GLN A 37 1.33 -6.02 -7.15
N LEU A 38 0.70 -6.00 -5.97
CA LEU A 38 1.25 -6.63 -4.77
C LEU A 38 1.31 -8.17 -4.90
N GLU A 39 0.29 -8.80 -5.49
CA GLU A 39 0.35 -10.23 -5.82
C GLU A 39 1.48 -10.55 -6.79
N GLN A 40 1.68 -9.69 -7.80
CA GLN A 40 2.78 -9.82 -8.76
C GLN A 40 4.16 -9.62 -8.14
N LEU A 41 4.28 -8.83 -7.07
CA LEU A 41 5.51 -8.66 -6.31
C LEU A 41 5.76 -9.82 -5.36
N LYS A 42 4.69 -10.35 -4.73
CA LYS A 42 4.79 -11.48 -3.80
C LYS A 42 5.33 -12.73 -4.50
N GLN A 43 4.77 -13.14 -5.64
CA GLN A 43 5.14 -14.39 -6.35
C GLN A 43 5.45 -15.54 -5.36
N ASP A 44 6.65 -16.10 -5.46
CA ASP A 44 7.19 -17.17 -4.61
C ASP A 44 7.97 -16.64 -3.39
N ALA A 45 8.02 -15.32 -3.18
CA ALA A 45 8.74 -14.74 -2.06
C ALA A 45 8.13 -15.20 -0.72
N PRO A 46 8.94 -15.54 0.29
CA PRO A 46 8.46 -16.05 1.56
C PRO A 46 7.57 -15.05 2.31
N ALA A 47 7.80 -13.74 2.14
CA ALA A 47 7.01 -12.68 2.75
C ALA A 47 6.89 -11.46 1.82
N LEU A 48 5.76 -10.76 1.86
CA LEU A 48 5.60 -9.41 1.32
C LEU A 48 5.34 -8.43 2.46
N VAL A 49 6.21 -7.43 2.55
CA VAL A 49 6.16 -6.36 3.54
C VAL A 49 5.84 -5.07 2.80
N VAL A 50 4.83 -4.35 3.30
CA VAL A 50 4.38 -3.10 2.69
C VAL A 50 4.55 -1.94 3.66
N PHE A 51 5.24 -0.89 3.20
CA PHE A 51 5.33 0.38 3.89
C PHE A 51 4.27 1.34 3.34
N ILE A 52 3.41 1.82 4.23
CA ILE A 52 2.40 2.83 3.94
C ILE A 52 3.08 4.20 4.04
N THR A 53 3.21 4.87 2.90
CA THR A 53 3.80 6.22 2.79
C THR A 53 2.73 7.30 2.69
N GLU A 54 3.09 8.57 2.93
CA GLU A 54 2.14 9.68 2.86
C GLU A 54 2.12 10.29 1.44
N PRO A 55 0.95 10.37 0.77
CA PRO A 55 0.82 11.17 -0.44
C PRO A 55 0.71 12.67 -0.10
N PRO A 56 0.90 13.58 -1.07
CA PRO A 56 0.82 15.03 -0.84
C PRO A 56 -0.54 15.55 -0.34
N ASP A 57 -1.63 14.89 -0.73
CA ASP A 57 -3.02 15.26 -0.41
C ASP A 57 -3.84 13.99 -0.12
N PRO A 58 -3.77 13.44 1.10
CA PRO A 58 -4.37 12.16 1.42
C PRO A 58 -5.89 12.22 1.47
N LEU A 59 -6.56 11.35 0.70
CA LEU A 59 -8.01 11.14 0.75
C LEU A 59 -8.41 10.29 1.97
N LEU A 60 -7.57 9.32 2.33
CA LEU A 60 -7.76 8.43 3.47
C LEU A 60 -6.63 8.61 4.51
N PRO A 61 -6.96 8.61 5.82
CA PRO A 61 -5.95 8.56 6.87
C PRO A 61 -5.03 7.35 6.72
N ALA A 62 -3.73 7.51 7.03
CA ALA A 62 -2.76 6.41 6.95
C ALA A 62 -3.20 5.11 7.63
N PRO A 63 -3.82 5.11 8.83
CA PRO A 63 -4.33 3.89 9.44
C PRO A 63 -5.39 3.16 8.59
N ALA A 64 -6.28 3.90 7.92
CA ALA A 64 -7.30 3.29 7.06
C ALA A 64 -6.65 2.60 5.84
N ARG A 65 -5.65 3.24 5.24
CA ARG A 65 -4.86 2.66 4.13
C ARG A 65 -4.11 1.41 4.57
N ALA A 66 -3.52 1.43 5.77
CA ALA A 66 -2.84 0.27 6.35
C ALA A 66 -3.79 -0.91 6.60
N GLU A 67 -4.99 -0.67 7.15
CA GLU A 67 -5.99 -1.73 7.36
C GLU A 67 -6.47 -2.34 6.04
N LEU A 68 -6.70 -1.51 5.00
CA LEU A 68 -7.06 -1.99 3.67
C LEU A 68 -5.96 -2.87 3.05
N VAL A 69 -4.69 -2.44 3.14
CA VAL A 69 -3.55 -3.22 2.63
C VAL A 69 -3.35 -4.49 3.44
N ALA A 70 -3.49 -4.45 4.78
CA ALA A 70 -3.37 -5.62 5.63
C ALA A 70 -4.47 -6.68 5.35
N ALA A 71 -5.64 -6.25 4.88
CA ALA A 71 -6.71 -7.17 4.50
C ALA A 71 -6.36 -8.00 3.24
N LEU A 72 -5.39 -7.59 2.42
CA LEU A 72 -4.96 -8.36 1.25
C LEU A 72 -4.27 -9.66 1.68
N ARG A 73 -4.64 -10.77 1.05
CA ARG A 73 -4.11 -12.10 1.39
C ARG A 73 -2.60 -12.20 1.16
N CYS A 74 -2.09 -11.60 0.07
CA CYS A 74 -0.68 -11.67 -0.32
C CYS A 74 0.26 -10.84 0.55
N VAL A 75 -0.27 -9.90 1.35
CA VAL A 75 0.51 -9.05 2.24
C VAL A 75 0.70 -9.76 3.58
N ASP A 76 1.94 -9.83 4.07
CA ASP A 76 2.28 -10.49 5.33
C ASP A 76 2.51 -9.49 6.46
N THR A 77 3.06 -8.32 6.15
CA THR A 77 3.34 -7.28 7.15
C THR A 77 3.12 -5.89 6.58
N VAL A 78 2.58 -4.98 7.40
CA VAL A 78 2.36 -3.58 7.07
C VAL A 78 3.03 -2.68 8.10
N LEU A 79 3.80 -1.71 7.65
CA LEU A 79 4.46 -0.70 8.49
C LEU A 79 4.11 0.71 7.99
N PHE A 80 4.32 1.71 8.82
CA PHE A 80 4.23 3.11 8.45
C PHE A 80 5.61 3.68 8.17
N ALA A 81 5.73 4.52 7.14
CA ALA A 81 6.94 5.27 6.87
C ALA A 81 6.59 6.65 6.30
N GLN A 82 7.38 7.68 6.60
CA GLN A 82 7.17 9.01 6.00
C GLN A 82 7.53 9.02 4.51
N ALA A 83 8.55 8.24 4.14
CA ALA A 83 9.01 8.06 2.77
C ALA A 83 9.44 6.60 2.57
N PRO A 84 9.54 6.11 1.32
CA PRO A 84 10.07 4.78 1.03
C PRO A 84 11.45 4.57 1.68
N PRO A 85 11.64 3.54 2.52
CA PRO A 85 12.97 3.22 3.04
C PRO A 85 13.96 2.84 1.92
N PRO A 86 15.28 2.96 2.12
CA PRO A 86 16.26 2.53 1.14
C PRO A 86 16.12 1.04 0.78
N GLY A 87 16.25 0.71 -0.52
CA GLY A 87 16.23 -0.67 -1.00
C GLY A 87 14.84 -1.32 -1.09
N VAL A 88 13.77 -0.58 -0.83
CA VAL A 88 12.39 -1.04 -1.08
C VAL A 88 11.97 -0.70 -2.50
N ILE A 89 11.03 -1.46 -3.05
CA ILE A 89 10.37 -1.15 -4.31
C ILE A 89 9.41 0.03 -4.08
N ASP A 90 9.74 1.20 -4.61
CA ASP A 90 8.92 2.39 -4.51
C ASP A 90 7.83 2.41 -5.60
N LEU A 91 6.58 2.31 -5.17
CA LEU A 91 5.38 2.27 -6.02
C LEU A 91 4.67 3.63 -6.07
N THR A 92 5.27 4.67 -5.50
CA THR A 92 4.60 5.97 -5.31
C THR A 92 4.17 6.60 -6.64
N ALA A 93 5.01 6.55 -7.67
CA ALA A 93 4.71 7.13 -8.98
C ALA A 93 3.44 6.51 -9.61
N ASP A 94 3.39 5.18 -9.70
CA ASP A 94 2.26 4.45 -10.28
C ASP A 94 0.97 4.70 -9.48
N HIS A 95 1.05 4.71 -8.15
CA HIS A 95 -0.11 4.94 -7.28
C HIS A 95 -0.68 6.35 -7.45
N LEU A 96 0.17 7.37 -7.55
CA LEU A 96 -0.27 8.75 -7.79
C LEU A 96 -0.92 8.89 -9.17
N GLU A 97 -0.38 8.23 -10.19
CA GLU A 97 -0.98 8.19 -11.52
C GLU A 97 -2.38 7.55 -11.48
N TRP A 98 -2.51 6.38 -10.86
CA TRP A 98 -3.79 5.67 -10.79
C TRP A 98 -4.83 6.42 -9.95
N ARG A 99 -4.41 7.11 -8.88
CA ARG A 99 -5.27 8.03 -8.12
C ARG A 99 -5.79 9.15 -9.01
N ALA A 100 -4.92 9.81 -9.78
CA ALA A 100 -5.35 10.87 -10.70
C ALA A 100 -6.34 10.35 -11.75
N GLN A 101 -6.09 9.17 -12.32
CA GLN A 101 -7.01 8.52 -13.26
C GLN A 101 -8.37 8.21 -12.64
N LEU A 102 -8.42 7.78 -11.37
CA LEU A 102 -9.67 7.55 -10.65
C LEU A 102 -10.45 8.85 -10.46
N ILE A 103 -9.78 9.90 -9.95
CA ILE A 103 -10.41 11.21 -9.69
C ILE A 103 -11.00 11.78 -10.98
N ASN A 104 -10.25 11.76 -12.07
CA ASN A 104 -10.71 12.24 -13.37
C ASN A 104 -11.94 11.45 -13.86
N ARG A 105 -11.99 10.13 -13.64
CA ARG A 105 -13.16 9.31 -14.01
C ARG A 105 -14.40 9.65 -13.17
N ILE A 106 -14.23 9.87 -11.87
CA ILE A 106 -15.34 10.27 -10.99
C ILE A 106 -15.88 11.64 -11.43
N ALA A 107 -15.00 12.61 -11.66
CA ALA A 107 -15.39 13.95 -12.11
C ALA A 107 -16.13 13.92 -13.46
N ALA A 108 -15.67 13.12 -14.42
CA ALA A 108 -16.35 12.94 -15.71
C ALA A 108 -17.75 12.31 -15.55
N SER A 109 -17.89 11.33 -14.65
CA SER A 109 -19.20 10.70 -14.39
C SER A 109 -20.21 11.63 -13.73
N ALA A 110 -19.76 12.53 -12.86
CA ALA A 110 -20.62 13.51 -12.18
C ALA A 110 -21.12 14.63 -13.12
N GLY A 111 -20.40 14.93 -14.20
CA GLY A 111 -20.80 15.94 -15.19
C GLY A 111 -21.80 15.46 -16.24
N THR A 112 -22.20 14.18 -16.21
CA THR A 112 -23.10 13.59 -17.23
C THR A 112 -24.58 13.61 -16.81
N GLU A 113 -24.90 14.11 -15.61
CA GLU A 113 -26.28 14.20 -15.08
C GLU A 113 -26.90 15.61 -15.15
N SER A 114 -26.40 16.52 -15.99
CA SER A 114 -26.94 17.89 -16.17
C SER A 114 -27.68 18.09 -17.48
#